data_AF-A0A2I0IUI2-F1
#
_entry.id   AF-A0A2I0IUI2-F1
#
_cell.length_a   1.000
_cell.length_b   1.000
_cell.length_c   1.000
_cell.angle_alpha   90.00
_cell.angle_beta   90.00
_cell.angle_gamma   90.00
#
_symmetry.space_group_name_H-M   'P 1'
#
loop_
_entity.id
_entity.type
_entity.pdbx_description
1 polymer ?
#
loop_
_entity_poly.entity_id
_entity_poly.type
_entity_poly.pdbx_seq_one_letter_code
_entity_poly.pdbx_strand_id
1 'polypeptide(L)'
;GSIEAVRQALEVLPQDNVTLKFLLQAPGDVSTSDVDLASASKAIIFGFNVKVPGSVKSYADNKGVEIRLYRVIYELIDDVRNAMEGLLDPFEEQEPIGFAEVRATFSSGSGRVAGCMVTEGKVVKGCGIRVVRKGKPVYVGTLDSLRRVKEMVKEVNAGLDCGIGMEDYDDFEEGDILEAFDTFQKRRTLEEASASMAAALQGVGVNL
;
A
#
# COMPACT_ATOMS: atom_id res chain seq x y z
N GLY A 1 27.39 -10.26 -24.07
CA GLY A 1 27.87 -8.88 -23.90
C GLY A 1 26.78 -8.00 -23.32
N SER A 2 25.83 -7.55 -24.16
CA SER A 2 24.68 -6.75 -23.70
C SER A 2 23.71 -7.52 -22.80
N ILE A 3 23.48 -8.81 -23.08
CA ILE A 3 22.59 -9.68 -22.30
C ILE A 3 23.06 -9.76 -20.84
N GLU A 4 24.35 -10.04 -20.61
CA GLU A 4 24.90 -10.12 -19.25
C GLU A 4 24.79 -8.79 -18.50
N ALA A 5 25.01 -7.65 -19.18
CA ALA A 5 24.89 -6.33 -18.57
C ALA A 5 23.43 -6.02 -18.16
N VAL A 6 22.46 -6.36 -19.01
CA VAL A 6 21.03 -6.21 -18.69
C VAL A 6 20.66 -7.10 -17.51
N ARG A 7 21.07 -8.37 -17.52
CA ARG A 7 20.81 -9.30 -16.42
C ARG A 7 21.37 -8.78 -15.10
N GLN A 8 22.64 -8.40 -15.07
CA GLN A 8 23.28 -7.87 -13.86
C GLN A 8 22.58 -6.63 -13.33
N ALA A 9 22.15 -5.73 -14.21
CA ALA A 9 21.45 -4.53 -13.80
C ALA A 9 20.05 -4.83 -13.20
N LEU A 10 19.35 -5.83 -13.74
CA LEU A 10 18.06 -6.27 -13.22
C LEU A 10 18.17 -7.05 -11.90
N GLU A 11 19.27 -7.79 -11.70
CA GLU A 11 19.51 -8.53 -10.45
C GLU A 11 19.72 -7.63 -9.23
N VAL A 12 20.07 -6.36 -9.43
CA VAL A 12 20.20 -5.37 -8.35
C VAL A 12 18.84 -4.92 -7.80
N LEU A 13 17.75 -5.14 -8.54
CA LEU A 13 16.41 -4.81 -8.04
C LEU A 13 16.07 -5.65 -6.80
N PRO A 14 15.47 -5.05 -5.75
CA PRO A 14 15.01 -5.81 -4.59
C PRO A 14 13.98 -6.88 -4.98
N GLN A 15 14.12 -8.08 -4.44
CA GLN A 15 13.34 -9.26 -4.85
C GLN A 15 12.69 -10.02 -3.70
N ASP A 16 12.68 -9.43 -2.49
CA ASP A 16 12.15 -10.07 -1.28
C ASP A 16 10.64 -10.34 -1.38
N ASN A 17 9.89 -9.43 -2.01
CA ASN A 17 8.43 -9.52 -2.17
C ASN A 17 8.00 -10.05 -3.55
N VAL A 18 8.80 -9.77 -4.60
CA VAL A 18 8.54 -10.19 -5.98
C VAL A 18 9.84 -10.68 -6.59
N THR A 19 9.89 -11.95 -7.00
CA THR A 19 11.11 -12.55 -7.58
C THR A 19 11.11 -12.46 -9.10
N LEU A 20 12.24 -12.04 -9.66
CA LEU A 20 12.46 -12.03 -11.10
C LEU A 20 13.02 -13.37 -11.55
N LYS A 21 12.40 -13.98 -12.58
CA LYS A 21 12.86 -15.24 -13.16
C LYS A 21 13.07 -15.13 -14.67
N PHE A 22 14.30 -15.33 -15.11
CA PHE A 22 14.65 -15.38 -16.53
C PHE A 22 14.40 -16.78 -17.09
N LEU A 23 13.46 -16.90 -18.03
CA LEU A 23 13.14 -18.20 -18.66
C LEU A 23 14.07 -18.53 -19.83
N LEU A 24 14.42 -17.53 -20.63
CA LEU A 24 15.31 -17.65 -21.78
C LEU A 24 16.11 -16.35 -21.94
N GLN A 25 17.38 -16.50 -22.28
CA GLN A 25 18.30 -15.41 -22.58
C GLN A 25 19.06 -15.77 -23.85
N ALA A 26 18.72 -15.12 -24.95
CA ALA A 26 19.28 -15.44 -26.26
C ALA A 26 19.59 -14.16 -27.05
N PRO A 27 20.68 -14.14 -27.84
CA PRO A 27 20.94 -13.06 -28.77
C PRO A 27 20.07 -13.21 -30.04
N GLY A 28 19.73 -12.09 -30.66
CA GLY A 28 19.00 -12.05 -31.92
C GLY A 28 17.63 -11.40 -31.80
N ASP A 29 16.97 -11.24 -32.96
CA ASP A 29 15.61 -10.71 -33.04
C ASP A 29 14.59 -11.71 -32.46
N VAL A 30 13.47 -11.20 -31.97
CA VAL A 30 12.43 -12.04 -31.34
C VAL A 30 11.79 -12.97 -32.38
N SER A 31 11.73 -14.25 -32.04
CA SER A 31 11.18 -15.32 -32.88
C SER A 31 9.80 -15.79 -32.39
N THR A 32 9.12 -16.60 -33.21
CA THR A 32 7.84 -17.22 -32.81
C THR A 32 8.02 -18.20 -31.64
N SER A 33 9.17 -18.88 -31.55
CA SER A 33 9.47 -19.80 -30.46
C SER A 33 9.60 -19.10 -29.11
N ASP A 34 10.13 -17.87 -29.09
CA ASP A 34 10.19 -17.04 -27.88
C ASP A 34 8.78 -16.68 -27.41
N VAL A 35 7.89 -16.34 -28.36
CA VAL A 35 6.47 -16.06 -28.09
C VAL A 35 5.75 -17.29 -27.52
N ASP A 36 6.00 -18.47 -28.08
CA ASP A 36 5.38 -19.71 -27.58
C ASP A 36 5.81 -20.01 -26.13
N LEU A 37 7.10 -19.85 -25.81
CA LEU A 37 7.61 -20.03 -24.45
C LEU A 37 6.99 -19.02 -23.47
N ALA A 38 6.92 -17.75 -23.88
CA ALA A 38 6.33 -16.69 -23.07
C ALA A 38 4.83 -16.92 -22.83
N SER A 39 4.08 -17.34 -23.86
CA SER A 39 2.66 -17.67 -23.75
C SER A 39 2.42 -18.83 -22.78
N ALA A 40 3.20 -19.92 -22.90
CA ALA A 40 3.09 -21.08 -22.02
C ALA A 40 3.40 -20.74 -20.55
N SER A 41 4.26 -19.76 -20.32
CA SER A 41 4.75 -19.38 -18.98
C SER A 41 4.09 -18.11 -18.42
N LYS A 42 3.17 -17.48 -19.17
CA LYS A 42 2.60 -16.15 -18.85
C LYS A 42 3.68 -15.09 -18.59
N ALA A 43 4.73 -15.10 -19.40
CA ALA A 43 5.87 -14.19 -19.28
C ALA A 43 5.80 -13.03 -20.28
N ILE A 44 6.53 -11.96 -19.98
CA ILE A 44 6.72 -10.80 -20.85
C ILE A 44 8.08 -10.95 -21.55
N ILE A 45 8.17 -10.54 -22.82
CA ILE A 45 9.42 -10.54 -23.58
C ILE A 45 10.02 -9.14 -23.59
N PHE A 46 11.28 -9.03 -23.13
CA PHE A 46 12.06 -7.79 -23.19
C PHE A 46 13.15 -7.89 -24.25
N GLY A 47 13.14 -7.00 -25.24
CA GLY A 47 14.15 -6.92 -26.29
C GLY A 47 15.03 -5.68 -26.15
N PHE A 48 16.36 -5.84 -26.13
CA PHE A 48 17.31 -4.74 -26.05
C PHE A 48 18.15 -4.61 -27.32
N ASN A 49 17.99 -3.51 -28.05
CA ASN A 49 18.63 -3.23 -29.34
C ASN A 49 18.37 -4.31 -30.41
N VAL A 50 17.15 -4.86 -30.42
CA VAL A 50 16.69 -5.89 -31.35
C VAL A 50 15.41 -5.43 -32.06
N LYS A 51 15.00 -6.19 -33.08
CA LYS A 51 13.76 -5.98 -33.81
C LYS A 51 12.81 -7.15 -33.58
N VAL A 52 11.54 -6.91 -33.91
CA VAL A 52 10.49 -7.93 -33.94
C VAL A 52 9.89 -7.89 -35.34
N PRO A 53 10.01 -8.96 -36.13
CA PRO A 53 9.34 -9.04 -37.43
C PRO A 53 7.82 -8.85 -37.28
N GLY A 54 7.19 -8.20 -38.26
CA GLY A 54 5.75 -7.90 -38.20
C GLY A 54 4.86 -9.14 -37.98
N SER A 55 5.21 -10.26 -38.62
CA SER A 55 4.52 -11.54 -38.44
C SER A 55 4.62 -12.08 -37.01
N VAL A 56 5.77 -11.91 -36.35
CA VAL A 56 5.99 -12.32 -34.96
C VAL A 56 5.21 -11.43 -34.00
N LYS A 57 5.20 -10.11 -34.24
CA LYS A 57 4.41 -9.17 -33.44
C LYS A 57 2.92 -9.52 -33.47
N SER A 58 2.35 -9.70 -34.67
CA SER A 58 0.94 -10.10 -34.80
C SER A 58 0.66 -11.46 -34.16
N TYR A 59 1.63 -12.39 -34.18
CA TYR A 59 1.49 -13.67 -33.49
C TYR A 59 1.46 -13.51 -31.96
N ALA A 60 2.31 -12.65 -31.41
CA ALA A 60 2.33 -12.33 -29.98
C ALA A 60 1.03 -11.68 -29.51
N ASP A 61 0.51 -10.70 -30.27
CA ASP A 61 -0.78 -10.05 -29.98
C ASP A 61 -1.93 -11.07 -29.91
N ASN A 62 -1.98 -12.01 -30.87
CA ASN A 62 -2.98 -13.09 -30.88
C ASN A 62 -2.84 -14.06 -29.69
N LYS A 63 -1.63 -14.25 -29.18
CA LYS A 63 -1.32 -15.11 -28.02
C LYS A 63 -1.44 -14.38 -26.68
N GLY A 64 -1.72 -13.07 -26.69
CA GLY A 64 -1.72 -12.24 -25.49
C GLY A 64 -0.35 -12.11 -24.84
N VAL A 65 0.73 -12.25 -25.62
CA VAL A 65 2.10 -12.10 -25.14
C VAL A 65 2.56 -10.67 -25.36
N GLU A 66 2.97 -10.02 -24.28
CA GLU A 66 3.52 -8.67 -24.33
C GLU A 66 5.00 -8.69 -24.74
N ILE A 67 5.36 -7.87 -25.73
CA ILE A 67 6.75 -7.65 -26.16
C ILE A 67 7.09 -6.18 -26.01
N ARG A 68 8.12 -5.87 -25.20
CA ARG A 68 8.63 -4.52 -24.99
C ARG A 68 10.06 -4.38 -25.52
N LEU A 69 10.31 -3.34 -26.30
CA LEU A 69 11.59 -3.13 -26.99
C LEU A 69 12.24 -1.84 -26.52
N TYR A 70 13.54 -1.92 -26.21
CA TYR A 70 14.31 -0.80 -25.67
C TYR A 70 15.59 -0.59 -26.45
N ARG A 71 16.01 0.68 -26.48
CA ARG A 71 17.35 1.08 -26.94
C ARG A 71 18.20 1.64 -25.80
N VAL A 72 17.56 2.04 -24.70
CA VAL A 72 18.21 2.60 -23.52
C VAL A 72 18.01 1.64 -22.36
N ILE A 73 19.09 1.23 -21.71
CA ILE A 73 19.05 0.18 -20.68
C ILE A 73 18.28 0.64 -19.43
N TYR A 74 18.36 1.92 -19.07
CA TYR A 74 17.66 2.47 -17.92
C TYR A 74 16.14 2.44 -18.06
N GLU A 75 15.62 2.66 -19.28
CA GLU A 75 14.19 2.56 -19.57
C GLU A 75 13.69 1.11 -19.38
N LEU A 76 14.51 0.12 -19.78
CA LEU A 76 14.19 -1.29 -19.57
C LEU A 76 14.14 -1.62 -18.08
N ILE A 77 15.15 -1.20 -17.32
CA ILE A 77 15.23 -1.46 -15.87
C ILE A 77 14.05 -0.82 -15.14
N ASP A 78 13.72 0.43 -15.46
CA ASP A 78 12.62 1.16 -14.86
C ASP A 78 11.28 0.47 -15.16
N ASP A 79 11.07 0.02 -16.39
CA ASP A 79 9.82 -0.62 -16.76
C ASP A 79 9.67 -2.04 -16.16
N VAL A 80 10.77 -2.79 -16.00
CA VAL A 80 10.77 -4.04 -15.23
C VAL A 80 10.44 -3.76 -13.75
N ARG A 81 11.05 -2.73 -13.15
CA ARG A 81 10.74 -2.31 -11.79
C ARG A 81 9.25 -1.98 -11.64
N ASN A 82 8.70 -1.14 -12.51
CA ASN A 82 7.29 -0.76 -12.49
C ASN A 82 6.37 -1.97 -12.64
N ALA A 83 6.73 -2.94 -13.50
CA ALA A 83 5.98 -4.17 -13.64
C ALA A 83 6.02 -5.02 -12.36
N MET A 84 7.16 -5.10 -11.67
CA MET A 84 7.29 -5.78 -10.38
C MET A 84 6.50 -5.05 -9.28
N GLU A 85 6.56 -3.73 -9.22
CA GLU A 85 5.80 -2.93 -8.25
C GLU A 85 4.29 -3.02 -8.46
N GLY A 86 3.85 -3.16 -9.72
CA GLY A 86 2.45 -3.41 -10.06
C GLY A 86 1.91 -4.76 -9.55
N LEU A 87 2.79 -5.69 -9.17
CA LEU A 87 2.42 -6.97 -8.55
C LEU A 87 2.36 -6.89 -7.01
N LEU A 88 2.84 -5.80 -6.41
CA LEU A 88 2.78 -5.62 -4.96
C LEU A 88 1.35 -5.31 -4.52
N ASP A 89 0.93 -5.93 -3.42
CA ASP A 89 -0.33 -5.57 -2.77
C ASP A 89 -0.29 -4.11 -2.29
N PRO A 90 -1.37 -3.33 -2.52
CA PRO A 90 -1.46 -1.99 -1.97
C PRO A 90 -1.46 -2.07 -0.44
N PHE A 91 -0.99 -0.99 0.19
CA PHE A 91 -1.01 -0.89 1.63
C PHE A 91 -1.84 0.30 2.10
N GLU A 92 -2.32 0.16 3.32
CA GLU A 92 -3.06 1.22 4.01
C GLU A 92 -2.08 2.11 4.77
N GLU A 93 -2.09 3.39 4.43
CA GLU A 93 -1.38 4.46 5.14
C GLU A 93 -2.40 5.25 5.96
N GLN A 94 -2.10 5.51 7.23
CA GLN A 94 -2.96 6.28 8.13
C GLN A 94 -2.40 7.70 8.26
N GLU A 95 -3.17 8.69 7.84
CA GLU A 95 -2.81 10.11 7.98
C GLU A 95 -3.63 10.74 9.11
N PRO A 96 -3.00 11.26 10.18
CA PRO A 96 -3.72 11.97 11.24
C PRO A 96 -4.43 13.22 10.71
N ILE A 97 -5.72 13.34 10.99
CA ILE A 97 -6.56 14.48 10.58
C ILE A 97 -6.99 15.35 11.76
N GLY A 98 -6.86 14.86 12.99
CA GLY A 98 -7.16 15.65 14.18
C GLY A 98 -7.02 14.87 15.48
N PHE A 99 -7.14 15.61 16.57
CA PHE A 99 -7.03 15.08 17.92
C PHE A 99 -8.18 15.59 18.77
N ALA A 100 -8.71 14.73 19.63
CA ALA A 100 -9.72 15.09 20.62
C ALA A 100 -9.38 14.52 21.99
N GLU A 101 -9.68 15.27 23.04
CA GLU A 101 -9.47 14.85 24.42
C GLU A 101 -10.80 14.42 25.04
N VAL A 102 -10.84 13.23 25.63
CA VAL A 102 -12.00 12.73 26.36
C VAL A 102 -12.10 13.46 27.69
N ARG A 103 -13.22 14.15 27.92
CA ARG A 103 -13.47 14.94 29.15
C ARG A 103 -14.53 14.36 30.06
N ALA A 104 -15.42 13.54 29.50
CA ALA A 104 -16.46 12.85 30.24
C ALA A 104 -16.89 11.61 29.45
N THR A 105 -17.50 10.66 30.15
CA THR A 105 -18.04 9.45 29.51
C THR A 105 -19.51 9.29 29.86
N PHE A 106 -20.32 8.95 28.87
CA PHE A 106 -21.77 8.84 29.02
C PHE A 106 -22.24 7.45 28.58
N SER A 107 -23.17 6.86 29.32
CA SER A 107 -23.86 5.66 28.87
C SER A 107 -24.85 6.01 27.75
N SER A 108 -24.82 5.28 26.64
CA SER A 108 -25.75 5.44 25.53
C SER A 108 -26.26 4.08 25.05
N GLY A 109 -27.53 3.77 25.35
CA GLY A 109 -28.09 2.46 25.06
C GLY A 109 -27.31 1.34 25.76
N SER A 110 -26.76 0.41 24.98
CA SER A 110 -25.93 -0.69 25.46
C SER A 110 -24.42 -0.41 25.45
N GLY A 111 -23.98 0.78 25.03
CA GLY A 111 -22.56 1.16 24.97
C GLY A 111 -22.22 2.45 25.73
N ARG A 112 -20.98 2.91 25.59
CA ARG A 112 -20.49 4.19 26.12
C ARG A 112 -20.09 5.13 24.99
N VAL A 113 -20.31 6.42 25.21
CA VAL A 113 -19.93 7.52 24.31
C VAL A 113 -18.99 8.45 25.06
N ALA A 114 -17.88 8.82 24.42
CA ALA A 114 -16.93 9.77 24.94
C ALA A 114 -17.40 11.20 24.62
N GLY A 115 -17.63 12.01 25.65
CA GLY A 115 -17.75 13.47 25.52
C GLY A 115 -16.36 14.07 25.40
N CYS A 116 -16.05 14.63 24.23
CA CYS A 116 -14.72 15.08 23.86
C CYS A 116 -14.72 16.55 23.45
N MET A 117 -13.56 17.19 23.57
CA MET A 117 -13.27 18.46 22.89
C MET A 117 -12.20 18.20 21.83
N VAL A 118 -12.45 18.62 20.59
CA VAL A 118 -11.43 18.53 19.53
C VAL A 118 -10.34 19.57 19.82
N THR A 119 -9.11 19.12 20.03
CA THR A 119 -7.97 19.97 20.39
C THR A 119 -7.24 20.49 19.15
N GLU A 120 -7.15 19.68 18.10
CA GLU A 120 -6.44 20.01 16.87
C GLU A 120 -7.12 19.37 15.65
N GLY A 121 -7.03 20.04 14.50
CA GLY A 121 -7.58 19.54 13.24
C GLY A 121 -9.08 19.34 13.32
N LYS A 122 -9.54 18.15 12.93
CA LYS A 122 -10.95 17.79 12.89
C LYS A 122 -11.20 16.30 13.13
N VAL A 123 -12.43 15.98 13.51
CA VAL A 123 -12.94 14.62 13.61
C VAL A 123 -14.07 14.45 12.60
N VAL A 124 -13.99 13.42 11.76
CA VAL A 124 -14.94 13.15 10.68
C VAL A 124 -15.67 11.84 10.96
N LYS A 125 -16.98 11.79 10.71
CA LYS A 125 -17.76 10.55 10.89
C LYS A 125 -17.22 9.45 9.96
N GLY A 126 -16.97 8.26 10.50
CA GLY A 126 -16.47 7.10 9.75
C GLY A 126 -14.95 7.07 9.57
N CYS A 127 -14.20 8.06 10.09
CA CYS A 127 -12.73 7.99 10.11
C CYS A 127 -12.24 6.94 11.12
N GLY A 128 -10.96 6.59 11.02
CA GLY A 128 -10.29 5.77 12.02
C GLY A 128 -9.99 6.57 13.28
N ILE A 129 -10.09 5.93 14.44
CA ILE A 129 -9.74 6.50 15.74
C ILE A 129 -8.75 5.58 16.43
N ARG A 130 -7.62 6.15 16.84
CA ARG A 130 -6.65 5.53 17.74
C ARG A 130 -6.81 6.15 19.12
N VAL A 131 -7.15 5.30 20.09
CA VAL A 131 -7.29 5.69 21.51
C VAL A 131 -5.91 5.60 22.16
N VAL A 132 -5.43 6.70 22.71
CA VAL A 132 -4.13 6.81 23.37
C VAL A 132 -4.34 7.16 24.85
N ARG A 133 -4.00 6.21 25.73
CA ARG A 133 -4.09 6.37 27.19
C ARG A 133 -2.70 6.52 27.77
N LYS A 134 -2.44 7.64 28.47
CA LYS A 134 -1.13 7.92 29.11
C LYS A 134 0.05 7.76 28.15
N GLY A 135 -0.13 8.20 26.90
CA GLY A 135 0.89 8.14 25.83
C GLY A 135 1.06 6.78 25.16
N LYS A 136 0.22 5.78 25.45
CA LYS A 136 0.26 4.46 24.79
C LYS A 136 -1.04 4.18 24.02
N PRO A 137 -0.97 3.66 22.79
CA PRO A 137 -2.16 3.23 22.06
C PRO A 137 -2.79 2.03 22.79
N VAL A 138 -4.08 2.14 23.10
CA VAL A 138 -4.85 1.07 23.76
C VAL A 138 -5.87 0.42 22.83
N TYR A 139 -6.34 1.14 21.82
CA TYR A 139 -7.29 0.63 20.84
C TYR A 139 -7.21 1.38 19.51
N VAL A 140 -7.56 0.70 18.42
CA VAL A 140 -7.74 1.29 17.09
C VAL A 140 -9.03 0.73 16.50
N GLY A 141 -9.90 1.60 16.00
CA GLY A 141 -11.13 1.18 15.33
C GLY A 141 -11.80 2.32 14.58
N THR A 142 -13.05 2.12 14.19
CA THR A 142 -13.80 3.07 13.35
C THR A 142 -14.74 3.92 14.20
N LEU A 143 -14.85 5.20 13.85
CA LEU A 143 -15.83 6.11 14.43
C LEU A 143 -17.23 5.82 13.88
N ASP A 144 -18.08 5.20 14.70
CA ASP A 144 -19.48 4.90 14.37
C ASP A 144 -20.38 6.14 14.41
N SER A 145 -20.37 6.85 15.54
CA SER A 145 -21.28 7.97 15.79
C SER A 145 -20.54 9.23 16.23
N LEU A 146 -20.78 10.31 15.49
CA LEU A 146 -20.28 11.65 15.80
C LEU A 146 -21.48 12.56 16.04
N ARG A 147 -21.57 13.13 17.24
CA ARG A 147 -22.68 14.01 17.63
C ARG A 147 -22.19 15.33 18.18
N ARG A 148 -22.93 16.40 17.92
CA ARG A 148 -22.82 17.65 18.68
C ARG A 148 -24.13 17.87 19.40
N VAL A 149 -24.05 18.02 20.73
CA VAL A 149 -25.22 18.08 21.61
C VAL A 149 -26.08 16.83 21.43
N LYS A 150 -27.13 16.89 20.60
CA LYS A 150 -28.06 15.77 20.34
C LYS A 150 -28.16 15.42 18.85
N GLU A 151 -27.45 16.12 17.98
CA GLU A 151 -27.55 15.97 16.53
C GLU A 151 -26.34 15.21 15.98
N MET A 152 -26.59 14.29 15.05
CA MET A 152 -25.52 13.63 14.30
C MET A 152 -24.92 14.62 13.29
N VAL A 153 -23.60 14.70 13.28
CA VAL A 153 -22.87 15.60 12.38
C VAL A 153 -21.83 14.81 11.58
N LYS A 154 -21.42 15.36 10.44
CA LYS A 154 -20.39 14.73 9.59
C LYS A 154 -18.99 15.06 10.04
N GLU A 155 -18.78 16.23 10.63
CA GLU A 155 -17.46 16.74 10.99
C GLU A 155 -17.57 17.66 12.20
N VAL A 156 -16.53 17.64 13.05
CA VAL A 156 -16.33 18.59 14.14
C VAL A 156 -14.90 19.11 14.09
N ASN A 157 -14.74 20.43 14.07
CA ASN A 157 -13.45 21.11 14.00
C ASN A 157 -12.90 21.42 15.41
N ALA A 158 -11.60 21.69 15.48
CA ALA A 158 -10.92 22.09 16.71
C ALA A 158 -11.62 23.22 17.46
N GLY A 159 -11.57 23.15 18.79
CA GLY A 159 -12.22 24.09 19.72
C GLY A 159 -13.70 23.82 19.97
N LEU A 160 -14.28 22.77 19.40
CA LEU A 160 -15.69 22.40 19.58
C LEU A 160 -15.84 21.09 20.35
N ASP A 161 -16.89 21.02 21.18
CA ASP A 161 -17.29 19.79 21.87
C ASP A 161 -18.09 18.87 20.95
N CYS A 162 -17.87 17.56 21.12
CA CYS A 162 -18.57 16.49 20.43
C CYS A 162 -18.72 15.24 21.31
N GLY A 163 -19.67 14.39 20.94
CA GLY A 163 -19.79 13.02 21.43
C GLY A 163 -19.28 12.05 20.36
N ILE A 164 -18.38 11.16 20.76
CA ILE A 164 -17.75 10.15 19.89
C ILE A 164 -18.13 8.76 20.42
N GLY A 165 -18.73 7.94 19.56
CA GLY A 165 -18.94 6.51 19.78
C GLY A 165 -18.23 5.69 18.70
N MET A 166 -17.74 4.52 19.07
CA MET A 166 -17.01 3.59 18.20
C MET A 166 -17.79 2.26 18.08
N GLU A 167 -17.63 1.54 16.97
CA GLU A 167 -18.44 0.32 16.68
C GLU A 167 -18.23 -0.79 17.73
N ASP A 168 -16.98 -1.08 18.10
CA ASP A 168 -16.62 -2.19 18.98
C ASP A 168 -15.73 -1.74 20.16
N TYR A 169 -15.94 -0.53 20.66
CA TYR A 169 -15.17 0.02 21.78
C TYR A 169 -15.98 0.96 22.68
N ASP A 170 -15.99 0.67 23.99
CA ASP A 170 -16.72 1.40 25.01
C ASP A 170 -15.87 1.76 26.26
N ASP A 171 -14.63 1.26 26.36
CA ASP A 171 -13.71 1.51 27.48
C ASP A 171 -13.01 2.89 27.37
N PHE A 172 -13.78 3.97 27.21
CA PHE A 172 -13.21 5.32 27.29
C PHE A 172 -12.97 5.73 28.75
N GLU A 173 -11.83 6.40 28.99
CA GLU A 173 -11.48 7.06 30.25
C GLU A 173 -11.29 8.57 30.03
N GLU A 174 -11.57 9.37 31.06
CA GLU A 174 -11.24 10.80 31.04
C GLU A 174 -9.72 10.99 30.94
N GLY A 175 -9.29 11.90 30.07
CA GLY A 175 -7.88 12.12 29.74
C GLY A 175 -7.33 11.21 28.63
N ASP A 176 -8.13 10.32 28.07
CA ASP A 176 -7.76 9.63 26.81
C ASP A 176 -7.66 10.65 25.67
N ILE A 177 -6.65 10.46 24.81
CA ILE A 177 -6.49 11.22 23.57
C ILE A 177 -6.96 10.35 22.41
N LEU A 178 -7.90 10.86 21.63
CA LEU A 178 -8.42 10.24 20.42
C LEU A 178 -7.73 10.88 19.22
N GLU A 179 -6.82 10.16 18.58
CA GLU A 179 -6.22 10.53 17.31
C GLU A 179 -7.13 10.05 16.17
N ALA A 180 -7.75 10.99 15.48
CA ALA A 180 -8.52 10.74 14.28
C ALA A 180 -7.59 10.69 13.07
N PHE A 181 -7.75 9.68 12.22
CA PHE A 181 -6.96 9.51 11.01
C PHE A 181 -7.82 9.04 9.84
N ASP A 182 -7.41 9.42 8.63
CA ASP A 182 -7.93 8.85 7.40
C ASP A 182 -7.01 7.71 6.93
N THR A 183 -7.63 6.68 6.34
CA THR A 183 -6.89 5.56 5.75
C THR A 183 -6.93 5.68 4.23
N PHE A 184 -5.75 5.71 3.60
CA PHE A 184 -5.62 5.73 2.15
C PHE A 184 -4.86 4.51 1.65
N GLN A 185 -5.30 3.96 0.52
CA GLN A 185 -4.56 2.92 -0.17
C GLN A 185 -3.46 3.54 -1.03
N LYS A 186 -2.23 3.11 -0.82
CA LYS A 186 -1.06 3.53 -1.59
C LYS A 186 -0.38 2.31 -2.19
N ARG A 187 0.19 2.48 -3.38
CA ARG A 187 1.04 1.46 -4.01
C ARG A 187 2.42 1.53 -3.39
N ARG A 188 3.03 0.37 -3.15
CA ARG A 188 4.40 0.28 -2.64
C ARG A 188 5.40 0.31 -3.78
N THR A 189 6.57 0.85 -3.50
CA THR A 189 7.78 0.58 -4.28
C THR A 189 8.45 -0.71 -3.79
N LEU A 190 9.36 -1.28 -4.60
CA LEU A 190 10.13 -2.46 -4.19
C LEU A 190 10.96 -2.20 -2.93
N GLU A 191 11.54 -1.02 -2.80
CA GLU A 191 12.35 -0.58 -1.66
C GLU A 191 11.52 -0.49 -0.37
N GLU A 192 10.33 0.13 -0.43
CA GLU A 192 9.43 0.24 0.73
C GLU A 192 8.93 -1.14 1.18
N ALA A 193 8.58 -2.00 0.23
CA ALA A 193 8.13 -3.36 0.54
C ALA A 193 9.24 -4.16 1.23
N SER A 194 10.48 -4.05 0.77
CA SER A 194 11.63 -4.74 1.35
C SER A 194 11.97 -4.22 2.76
N ALA A 195 11.93 -2.90 2.97
CA ALA A 195 12.13 -2.29 4.29
C ALA A 195 11.06 -2.73 5.31
N SER A 196 9.79 -2.81 4.89
CA SER A 196 8.70 -3.28 5.75
C SER A 196 8.86 -4.75 6.19
N MET A 197 9.33 -5.61 5.29
CA MET A 197 9.61 -7.01 5.61
C MET A 197 10.76 -7.15 6.59
N ALA A 198 11.84 -6.38 6.40
CA ALA A 198 12.98 -6.37 7.32
C ALA A 198 12.56 -5.94 8.73
N ALA A 199 11.74 -4.90 8.86
CA ALA A 199 11.20 -4.47 10.15
C ALA A 199 10.29 -5.53 10.80
N ALA A 200 9.46 -6.22 10.01
CA ALA A 200 8.62 -7.31 10.51
C ALA A 200 9.47 -8.49 11.03
N LEU A 201 10.50 -8.92 10.30
CA LEU A 201 11.38 -10.03 10.69
C LEU A 201 12.17 -9.72 11.97
N GLN A 202 12.64 -8.48 12.15
CA GLN A 202 13.28 -8.04 13.39
C GLN A 202 12.34 -8.12 14.59
N GLY A 203 11.05 -7.82 14.41
CA GLY A 203 10.03 -7.97 15.45
C GLY A 203 9.74 -9.42 15.85
N VAL A 204 10.00 -10.39 14.97
CA VAL A 204 9.84 -11.84 15.25
C VAL A 204 11.13 -12.47 15.79
N GLY A 205 12.21 -11.71 15.97
CA GLY A 205 13.46 -12.20 16.54
C GLY A 205 14.27 -13.11 15.60
N VAL A 206 14.01 -13.05 14.29
CA VAL A 206 14.82 -13.74 13.29
C VAL A 206 15.89 -12.76 12.80
N ASN A 207 17.10 -12.88 13.34
CA ASN A 207 18.27 -12.22 12.76
C ASN A 207 18.73 -13.02 11.54
N LEU A 208 18.88 -12.36 10.40
CA LEU A 208 19.56 -12.88 9.21
C LEU A 208 21.05 -13.09 9.50
#